data_AF-A4J3V5-F1
#
_entry.id   AF-A4J3V5-F1
#
_cell.length_a   1.000
_cell.length_b   1.000
_cell.length_c   1.000
_cell.angle_alpha   90.00
_cell.angle_beta   90.00
_cell.angle_gamma   90.00
#
_symmetry.space_group_name_H-M   'P 1'
#
loop_
_entity.id
_entity.type
_entity.pdbx_description
1 polymer ?
#
loop_
_entity_poly.entity_id
_entity_poly.type
_entity_poly.pdbx_seq_one_letter_code
_entity_poly.pdbx_strand_id
1 'polypeptide(L)'
;MIIQNNQDHPNEAISIDDKNPACLSVQPIAFPGGETQARVIDLTEFQGGPFRFYLDDDGALSTDLYKDHYWLLAEAILPDKQYDNVPTGQVDENDQEVTEMVERPLDLNKVDVTVFSLPEVA
;
A
#
# COMPACT_ATOMS: atom_id res chain seq x y z
N MET A 1 1.93 -1.18 -9.67
CA MET A 1 2.51 -2.47 -10.08
C MET A 1 3.50 -2.95 -9.02
N ILE A 2 3.56 -4.27 -8.78
CA ILE A 2 4.58 -4.88 -7.90
C ILE A 2 5.90 -5.04 -8.67
N ILE A 3 7.00 -4.61 -8.05
CA ILE A 3 8.38 -4.77 -8.55
C ILE A 3 9.15 -5.67 -7.58
N GLN A 4 9.66 -6.78 -8.06
CA GLN A 4 10.52 -7.67 -7.26
C GLN A 4 11.92 -7.07 -7.15
N ASN A 5 12.39 -6.77 -5.94
CA ASN A 5 13.73 -6.23 -5.71
C ASN A 5 14.83 -7.22 -6.14
N ASN A 6 14.58 -8.52 -5.94
CA ASN A 6 15.47 -9.59 -6.34
C ASN A 6 14.66 -10.64 -7.12
N GLN A 7 14.98 -10.84 -8.40
CA GLN A 7 14.26 -11.77 -9.27
C GLN A 7 14.59 -13.24 -8.97
N ASP A 8 15.74 -13.53 -8.37
CA ASP A 8 16.14 -14.90 -8.02
C ASP A 8 15.44 -15.38 -6.73
N HIS A 9 14.97 -14.44 -5.90
CA HIS A 9 14.27 -14.69 -4.64
C HIS A 9 13.02 -13.80 -4.54
N PRO A 10 12.00 -14.03 -5.38
CA PRO A 10 10.81 -13.19 -5.41
C PRO A 10 10.01 -13.31 -4.10
N ASN A 11 9.37 -12.21 -3.73
CA ASN A 11 8.36 -12.17 -2.68
C ASN A 11 6.96 -12.20 -3.32
N GLU A 12 6.36 -13.39 -3.34
CA GLU A 12 5.01 -13.62 -3.85
C GLU A 12 3.93 -13.48 -2.75
N ALA A 13 4.34 -13.27 -1.49
CA ALA A 13 3.41 -13.12 -0.38
C ALA A 13 2.71 -11.75 -0.39
N ILE A 14 3.25 -10.76 -1.11
CA ILE A 14 2.69 -9.41 -1.19
C ILE A 14 2.16 -9.15 -2.59
N SER A 15 0.91 -8.73 -2.66
CA SER A 15 0.21 -8.37 -3.90
C SER A 15 -0.69 -7.16 -3.69
N ILE A 16 -1.13 -6.54 -4.78
CA ILE A 16 -2.18 -5.52 -4.73
C ILE A 16 -3.51 -6.25 -4.59
N ASP A 17 -4.39 -5.77 -3.70
CA ASP A 17 -5.68 -6.41 -3.47
C ASP A 17 -6.62 -6.24 -4.67
N ASP A 18 -7.14 -7.37 -5.19
CA ASP A 18 -7.98 -7.39 -6.39
C ASP A 18 -9.33 -6.67 -6.19
N LYS A 19 -9.80 -6.55 -4.95
CA LYS A 19 -11.10 -5.92 -4.63
C LYS A 19 -10.94 -4.44 -4.29
N ASN A 20 -9.80 -4.05 -3.73
CA ASN A 20 -9.49 -2.66 -3.43
C ASN A 20 -8.04 -2.33 -3.82
N PRO A 21 -7.82 -1.65 -4.96
CA PRO A 21 -6.48 -1.34 -5.44
C PRO A 21 -5.74 -0.30 -4.57
N ALA A 22 -6.37 0.28 -3.55
CA ALA A 22 -5.69 1.08 -2.52
C ALA A 22 -4.97 0.21 -1.47
N CYS A 23 -5.22 -1.10 -1.46
CA CYS A 23 -4.71 -2.01 -0.44
C CYS A 23 -3.64 -2.96 -0.97
N LEU A 24 -2.72 -3.35 -0.08
CA LEU A 24 -1.86 -4.51 -0.25
C LEU A 24 -2.47 -5.72 0.48
N SER A 25 -2.56 -6.85 -0.21
CA SER A 25 -2.83 -8.15 0.40
C SER A 25 -1.50 -8.83 0.76
N VAL A 26 -1.36 -9.23 2.01
CA VAL A 26 -0.18 -9.90 2.56
C VAL A 26 -0.59 -11.30 3.02
N GLN A 27 -0.05 -12.32 2.37
CA GLN A 27 -0.18 -13.71 2.79
C GLN A 27 0.70 -13.99 4.02
N PRO A 28 0.46 -15.09 4.75
CA PRO A 28 1.37 -15.52 5.81
C PRO A 28 2.81 -15.63 5.30
N ILE A 29 3.74 -15.06 6.05
CA ILE A 29 5.18 -15.07 5.74
C ILE A 29 5.86 -15.93 6.78
N ALA A 30 6.56 -16.97 6.34
CA ALA A 30 7.44 -17.75 7.20
C ALA A 30 8.71 -16.95 7.54
N PHE A 31 9.14 -17.04 8.80
CA PHE A 31 10.37 -16.42 9.29
C PHE A 31 10.97 -17.27 10.41
N PRO A 32 12.23 -17.06 10.83
CA PRO A 32 12.88 -17.92 11.82
C PRO A 32 12.12 -18.10 13.16
N GLY A 33 11.28 -17.13 13.54
CA GLY A 33 10.45 -17.17 14.74
C GLY A 33 9.05 -17.76 14.57
N GLY A 34 8.65 -18.17 13.36
CA GLY A 34 7.34 -18.75 13.08
C GLY A 34 6.73 -18.31 11.75
N GLU A 35 5.45 -17.95 11.77
CA GLU A 35 4.71 -17.49 10.60
C GLU A 35 3.85 -16.29 10.99
N THR A 36 3.80 -15.26 10.14
CA THR A 36 2.93 -14.11 10.33
C THR A 36 1.48 -14.45 10.02
N GLN A 37 0.53 -13.62 10.47
CA GLN A 37 -0.85 -13.73 10.03
C GLN A 37 -1.07 -13.01 8.71
N ALA A 38 -1.94 -13.57 7.86
CA ALA A 38 -2.41 -12.88 6.66
C ALA A 38 -3.10 -11.56 7.04
N ARG A 39 -2.90 -10.52 6.25
CA ARG A 39 -3.49 -9.20 6.49
C ARG A 39 -3.67 -8.41 5.20
N VAL A 40 -4.67 -7.52 5.20
CA VAL A 40 -4.83 -6.47 4.20
C VAL A 40 -4.47 -5.12 4.83
N ILE A 41 -3.70 -4.32 4.11
CA ILE A 41 -3.23 -3.00 4.56
C ILE A 41 -3.71 -1.97 3.56
N ASP A 42 -4.50 -1.01 4.02
CA ASP A 42 -4.94 0.15 3.21
C ASP A 42 -3.83 1.22 3.23
N LEU A 43 -3.40 1.64 2.03
CA LEU A 43 -2.31 2.60 1.88
C LEU A 43 -2.81 4.06 1.74
N THR A 44 -4.12 4.29 1.78
CA THR A 44 -4.74 5.62 1.55
C THR A 44 -4.23 6.69 2.51
N GLU A 45 -4.03 6.36 3.78
CA GLU A 45 -3.55 7.32 4.80
C GLU A 45 -2.08 7.72 4.62
N PHE A 46 -1.33 6.97 3.82
CA PHE A 46 0.09 7.20 3.55
C PHE A 46 0.34 8.04 2.28
N GLN A 47 -0.71 8.46 1.57
CA GLN A 47 -0.60 9.30 0.37
C GLN A 47 0.17 10.60 0.63
N GLY A 48 1.00 11.00 -0.34
CA GLY A 48 1.88 12.16 -0.26
C GLY A 48 3.23 11.91 0.44
N GLY A 49 3.54 10.65 0.74
CA GLY A 49 4.77 10.30 1.45
C GLY A 49 5.35 8.92 1.08
N PRO A 50 6.50 8.58 1.67
CA PRO A 50 7.04 7.23 1.57
C PRO A 50 6.21 6.26 2.40
N PHE A 51 5.93 5.11 1.82
CA PHE A 51 5.40 3.95 2.51
C PHE A 51 6.50 2.91 2.65
N ARG A 52 6.64 2.34 3.85
CA ARG A 52 7.48 1.17 4.10
C ARG A 52 6.73 0.18 4.97
N PHE A 53 6.96 -1.09 4.70
CA PHE A 53 6.33 -2.21 5.36
C PHE A 53 7.37 -3.21 5.83
N TYR A 54 7.28 -3.60 7.08
CA TYR A 54 8.31 -4.32 7.80
C TYR A 54 7.76 -5.55 8.50
N LEU A 55 8.66 -6.51 8.74
CA LEU A 55 8.52 -7.61 9.67
C LEU A 55 9.43 -7.34 10.87
N ASP A 56 8.91 -7.49 12.08
CA ASP A 56 9.66 -7.48 13.34
C ASP A 56 10.03 -8.91 13.77
N ASP A 57 10.97 -9.05 14.71
CA ASP A 57 11.55 -10.33 15.12
C ASP A 57 10.57 -11.24 15.90
N ASP A 58 9.52 -10.66 16.46
CA ASP A 58 8.39 -11.35 17.09
C ASP A 58 7.28 -11.76 16.09
N GLY A 59 7.46 -11.46 14.80
CA GLY A 59 6.48 -11.73 13.75
C GLY A 59 5.45 -10.61 13.55
N ALA A 60 5.56 -9.49 14.28
CA ALA A 60 4.70 -8.35 14.07
C ALA A 60 4.98 -7.69 12.71
N LEU A 61 3.90 -7.24 12.06
CA LEU A 61 3.96 -6.50 10.80
C LEU A 61 3.78 -5.01 11.09
N SER A 62 4.69 -4.19 10.59
CA SER A 62 4.76 -2.77 10.96
C SER A 62 4.93 -1.83 9.76
N THR A 63 4.44 -0.61 9.92
CA THR A 63 4.62 0.52 8.97
C THR A 63 5.24 1.73 9.67
N ASP A 64 5.75 1.55 10.89
CA ASP A 64 6.42 2.63 11.62
C ASP A 64 7.74 2.97 10.91
N LEU A 65 8.10 4.25 10.87
CA LEU A 65 9.35 4.72 10.25
C LEU A 65 10.38 5.14 11.30
N TYR A 66 10.03 5.13 12.58
CA TYR A 66 10.80 5.73 13.67
C TYR A 66 11.41 4.71 14.63
N LYS A 67 11.31 3.41 14.32
CA LYS A 67 11.96 2.35 15.08
C LYS A 67 12.79 1.45 14.18
N ASP A 68 13.68 0.69 14.80
CA ASP A 68 14.42 -0.36 14.11
C ASP A 68 13.49 -1.55 13.86
N HIS A 69 13.61 -2.12 12.66
CA HIS A 69 12.82 -3.25 12.21
C HIS A 69 13.73 -4.40 11.80
N TYR A 70 13.22 -5.63 11.93
CA TYR A 70 13.98 -6.83 11.64
C TYR A 70 14.20 -7.03 10.14
N TRP A 71 13.16 -6.83 9.32
CA TRP A 71 13.23 -7.02 7.87
C TRP A 71 12.32 -6.06 7.12
N LEU A 72 12.80 -5.50 6.00
CA LEU A 72 11.97 -4.70 5.09
C LEU A 72 11.27 -5.63 4.11
N LEU A 73 9.95 -5.53 4.00
CA LEU A 73 9.12 -6.36 3.15
C LEU A 73 8.68 -5.65 1.86
N ALA A 74 8.29 -4.38 1.97
CA ALA A 74 7.89 -3.58 0.81
C ALA A 74 8.15 -2.09 1.03
N GLU A 75 8.36 -1.34 -0.05
CA GLU A 75 8.36 0.13 -0.04
C GLU A 75 7.75 0.72 -1.32
N ALA A 76 7.21 1.93 -1.19
CA ALA A 76 6.66 2.70 -2.29
C ALA A 76 6.74 4.20 -2.00
N ILE A 77 6.76 5.02 -3.06
CA ILE A 77 6.48 6.45 -2.96
C ILE A 77 5.05 6.68 -3.42
N LEU A 78 4.18 7.07 -2.49
CA LEU A 78 2.76 7.23 -2.78
C LEU A 78 2.47 8.64 -3.31
N PRO A 79 1.60 8.78 -4.33
CA PRO A 79 1.24 10.09 -4.85
C PRO A 79 0.47 10.90 -3.81
N ASP A 80 0.52 12.23 -3.94
CA ASP A 80 -0.35 13.13 -3.18
C ASP A 80 -1.82 12.78 -3.38
N LYS A 81 -2.66 13.14 -2.40
CA LYS A 81 -4.11 13.06 -2.54
C LYS A 81 -4.57 13.90 -3.73
N GLN A 82 -5.38 13.30 -4.59
CA GLN A 82 -5.95 13.95 -5.76
C GLN A 82 -7.45 14.12 -5.56
N TYR A 83 -8.01 15.17 -6.16
CA TYR A 83 -9.43 15.48 -6.09
C TYR A 83 -9.98 15.72 -7.49
N ASP A 84 -11.17 15.22 -7.75
CA ASP A 84 -11.94 15.44 -8.96
C ASP A 84 -13.09 16.41 -8.68
N ASN A 85 -13.36 17.32 -9.62
CA ASN A 85 -14.56 18.17 -9.57
C ASN A 85 -15.69 17.42 -10.28
N VAL A 86 -16.69 16.99 -9.53
CA VAL A 86 -17.83 16.23 -10.03
C VAL A 86 -19.08 17.11 -10.02
N PRO A 87 -19.85 17.17 -11.12
CA PRO A 87 -21.13 17.87 -11.12
C PRO A 87 -22.11 17.29 -10.11
N THR A 88 -22.75 18.16 -9.32
CA THR A 88 -23.75 17.75 -8.33
C THR A 88 -25.15 17.54 -8.93
N GLY A 89 -25.35 17.98 -10.18
CA GLY A 89 -26.67 18.03 -10.82
C GLY A 89 -27.57 19.17 -10.34
N GLN A 90 -27.05 20.07 -9.49
CA GLN A 90 -27.74 21.29 -9.06
C GLN A 90 -27.18 22.51 -9.81
N VAL A 91 -28.03 23.52 -10.00
CA VAL A 91 -27.64 24.82 -10.55
C VAL A 91 -27.74 25.90 -9.47
N ASP A 92 -26.86 26.87 -9.50
CA ASP A 92 -26.87 28.02 -8.60
C ASP A 92 -27.85 29.12 -9.07
N GLU A 93 -27.86 30.27 -8.38
CA GLU A 93 -28.74 31.40 -8.69
C GLU A 93 -28.46 32.07 -10.05
N ASN A 94 -27.34 31.73 -10.70
CA ASN A 94 -26.93 32.26 -12.00
C ASN A 94 -27.05 31.19 -13.12
N ASP A 95 -27.82 30.13 -12.88
CA ASP A 95 -27.97 28.97 -13.78
C ASP A 95 -26.64 28.25 -14.09
N GLN A 96 -25.64 28.34 -13.20
CA GLN A 96 -24.36 27.63 -13.34
C GLN A 96 -24.36 26.30 -12.58
N GLU A 97 -23.79 25.25 -13.18
CA GLU A 97 -23.70 23.92 -12.57
C GLU A 97 -22.77 23.93 -11.36
N VAL A 98 -23.28 23.49 -10.21
CA VAL A 98 -22.50 23.37 -8.98
C VAL A 98 -21.68 22.08 -9.04
N THR A 99 -20.37 22.21 -8.85
CA THR A 99 -19.45 21.06 -8.73
C THR A 99 -19.02 20.85 -7.28
N GLU A 100 -18.80 19.60 -6.90
CA GLU A 100 -18.18 19.23 -5.63
C GLU A 100 -16.79 18.63 -5.84
N MET A 101 -15.88 18.83 -4.88
CA MET A 101 -14.58 18.19 -4.87
C MET A 101 -14.67 16.81 -4.20
N VAL A 102 -14.40 15.75 -4.95
CA VAL A 102 -14.41 14.36 -4.48
C VAL A 102 -12.98 13.82 -4.47
N GLU A 103 -12.56 13.20 -3.37
CA GLU A 103 -11.23 12.57 -3.29
C GLU A 103 -11.14 11.39 -4.26
N ARG A 104 -10.11 11.38 -5.10
CA ARG A 104 -9.82 10.29 -6.01
C ARG A 104 -9.17 9.14 -5.23
N PRO A 105 -9.70 7.92 -5.29
CA PRO A 105 -9.11 6.77 -4.61
C PRO A 105 -7.67 6.48 -5.07
N LEU A 106 -6.83 6.03 -4.13
CA LEU A 106 -5.51 5.49 -4.44
C LEU A 106 -5.64 4.24 -5.32
N ASP A 107 -4.76 4.13 -6.32
CA ASP A 107 -4.69 3.01 -7.23
C ASP A 107 -3.25 2.51 -7.33
N LEU A 108 -2.91 1.50 -6.52
CA LEU A 108 -1.57 0.92 -6.46
C LEU A 108 -1.17 0.24 -7.77
N ASN A 109 -2.09 -0.03 -8.70
CA ASN A 109 -1.70 -0.52 -10.03
C ASN A 109 -0.87 0.52 -10.79
N LYS A 110 -1.03 1.81 -10.47
CA LYS A 110 -0.32 2.94 -11.07
C LYS A 110 0.90 3.41 -10.26
N VAL A 111 1.21 2.74 -9.16
CA VAL A 111 2.34 3.06 -8.28
C VAL A 111 3.35 1.92 -8.31
N ASP A 112 4.63 2.24 -8.40
CA ASP A 112 5.68 1.24 -8.29
C ASP A 112 5.89 0.86 -6.82
N VAL A 113 5.46 -0.34 -6.45
CA VAL A 113 5.63 -0.91 -5.12
C VAL A 113 6.75 -1.94 -5.20
N THR A 114 7.90 -1.64 -4.60
CA THR A 114 9.03 -2.57 -4.56
C THR A 114 8.85 -3.52 -3.39
N VAL A 115 8.89 -4.82 -3.65
CA VAL A 115 8.84 -5.88 -2.63
C VAL A 115 10.20 -6.56 -2.51
N PHE A 116 10.61 -6.83 -1.28
CA PHE A 116 11.92 -7.41 -0.96
C PHE A 116 11.77 -8.89 -0.63
N SER A 117 12.83 -9.66 -0.93
CA SER A 117 12.90 -11.09 -0.64
C SER A 117 12.56 -11.40 0.81
N LEU A 118 11.87 -12.51 1.03
CA LEU A 118 11.53 -12.99 2.37
C LEU A 118 12.80 -13.47 3.11
N PRO A 119 12.83 -13.43 4.45
CA PRO A 119 13.91 -14.00 5.23
C PRO A 119 14.03 -15.51 4.98
N GLU A 120 15.25 -16.03 4.89
CA GLU A 120 15.47 -17.45 4.77
C GLU A 120 15.03 -18.18 6.04
N VAL A 121 14.24 -19.23 5.89
CA VAL A 121 13.92 -20.18 6.95
C VAL A 121 14.82 -21.40 6.81
N ALA A 122 15.50 -21.78 7.89
CA ALA A 122 16.45 -22.90 7.93
C ALA A 122 15.76 -24.26 8.09
#